data_AF-A0A239QX17-F1
#
_entry.id   AF-A0A239QX17-F1
#
_cell.length_a   1.000
_cell.length_b   1.000
_cell.length_c   1.000
_cell.angle_alpha   90.00
_cell.angle_beta   90.00
_cell.angle_gamma   90.00
#
_symmetry.space_group_name_H-M   'P 1'
#
loop_
_entity.id
_entity.type
_entity.pdbx_description
1 polymer ?
#
loop_
_entity_poly.entity_id
_entity_poly.type
_entity_poly.pdbx_seq_one_letter_code
_entity_poly.pdbx_strand_id
1 'polypeptide(L)'
;MLALLLPSFLGSRPQIDSRKAKWLMMTEYRNTIFGMSFKWDVDEDGVLIPPADGVWGTIDGVEITEELIDEIVKDAEDGFPGATFTKVGRPRSVGTDSAARVVTLRMSEEQYEAIQQRAAVERATASDVIRSALDTYLVS
;
A
#
# COMPACT_ATOMS: atom_id res chain seq x y z
N MET A 1 -8.57 39.84 8.80
CA MET A 1 -7.28 40.28 8.25
C MET A 1 -6.32 40.47 9.43
N LEU A 2 -5.50 39.47 9.72
CA LEU A 2 -4.47 39.53 10.77
C LEU A 2 -3.23 38.86 10.20
N ALA A 3 -2.17 39.64 10.06
CA ALA A 3 -0.86 39.20 9.62
C ALA A 3 0.13 39.28 10.80
N LEU A 4 1.25 38.55 10.64
CA LEU A 4 2.52 38.61 11.37
C LEU A 4 2.72 37.59 12.50
N LEU A 5 3.53 36.54 12.24
CA LEU A 5 4.94 36.47 12.65
C LEU A 5 5.48 35.02 12.50
N LEU A 6 6.36 34.81 11.52
CA LEU A 6 7.30 33.67 11.52
C LEU A 6 8.71 34.24 11.71
N PRO A 7 9.49 33.80 12.71
CA PRO A 7 10.89 34.16 12.78
C PRO A 7 11.71 33.29 11.83
N SER A 8 12.51 33.98 11.03
CA SER A 8 13.60 33.46 10.21
C SER A 8 14.64 32.77 11.09
N PHE A 9 14.89 31.48 10.89
CA PHE A 9 16.09 30.82 11.38
C PHE A 9 16.94 30.35 10.20
N LEU A 10 17.97 31.15 9.90
CA LEU A 10 19.05 30.83 9.00
C LEU A 10 20.12 30.09 9.81
N GLY A 11 20.22 28.79 9.62
CA GLY A 11 21.31 27.95 10.14
C GLY A 11 21.40 26.75 9.23
N SER A 12 22.60 26.51 8.66
CA SER A 12 22.88 25.45 7.69
C SER A 12 22.17 24.15 8.03
N ARG A 13 21.19 23.77 7.20
CA ARG A 13 20.59 22.43 7.28
C ARG A 13 21.68 21.43 6.89
N PRO A 14 21.97 20.40 7.71
CA PRO A 14 22.78 19.29 7.23
C PRO A 14 22.11 18.76 5.96
N GLN A 15 22.90 18.60 4.91
CA GLN A 15 22.43 18.11 3.62
C GLN A 15 22.15 16.62 3.75
N ILE A 16 21.03 16.27 4.41
CA ILE A 16 20.55 14.90 4.47
C ILE A 16 20.24 14.48 3.04
N ASP A 17 20.90 13.42 2.57
CA ASP A 17 20.67 12.82 1.26
C ASP A 17 19.16 12.65 1.04
N SER A 18 18.66 13.22 -0.05
CA SER A 18 17.24 13.24 -0.40
C SER A 18 16.63 11.84 -0.51
N ARG A 19 17.46 10.79 -0.65
CA ARG A 19 17.01 9.39 -0.56
C ARG A 19 16.74 8.94 0.88
N LYS A 20 17.59 9.32 1.84
CA LYS A 20 17.41 9.03 3.28
C LYS A 20 16.21 9.80 3.85
N ALA A 21 16.07 11.09 3.52
CA ALA A 21 14.94 11.89 3.98
C ALA A 21 13.57 11.41 3.42
N LYS A 22 13.55 10.93 2.17
CA LYS A 22 12.34 10.38 1.54
C LYS A 22 11.92 9.03 2.15
N TRP A 23 12.88 8.20 2.55
CA TRP A 23 12.61 6.95 3.27
C TRP A 23 12.08 7.20 4.68
N LEU A 24 12.68 8.14 5.42
CA LEU A 24 12.29 8.48 6.79
C LEU A 24 10.87 9.08 6.88
N MET A 25 10.47 9.91 5.91
CA MET A 25 9.10 10.42 5.79
C MET A 25 8.08 9.33 5.41
N MET A 26 8.49 8.26 4.72
CA MET A 26 7.61 7.14 4.38
C MET A 26 7.40 6.17 5.56
N THR A 27 8.32 6.10 6.51
CA THR A 27 8.21 5.23 7.69
C THR A 27 7.28 5.80 8.77
N GLU A 28 7.33 7.11 9.05
CA GLU A 28 6.40 7.74 10.01
C GLU A 28 4.93 7.66 9.55
N TYR A 29 4.67 7.72 8.23
CA TYR A 29 3.32 7.64 7.68
C TYR A 29 2.79 6.21 7.54
N ARG A 30 3.66 5.18 7.59
CA ARG A 30 3.27 3.76 7.37
C ARG A 30 3.15 2.91 8.63
N ASN A 31 3.78 3.29 9.74
CA ASN A 31 3.66 2.53 11.01
C ASN A 31 2.20 2.41 11.49
N THR A 32 1.37 3.42 11.22
CA THR A 32 -0.05 3.43 11.64
C THR A 32 -0.97 2.54 10.78
N ILE A 33 -0.58 2.21 9.53
CA ILE A 33 -1.50 1.56 8.57
C ILE A 33 -1.35 0.02 8.55
N PHE A 34 -0.22 -0.52 8.99
CA PHE A 34 0.08 -1.96 8.90
C PHE A 34 0.53 -2.62 10.21
N GLY A 35 0.31 -1.99 11.37
CA GLY A 35 0.67 -2.59 12.67
C GLY A 35 2.17 -2.82 12.85
N MET A 36 3.00 -2.05 12.14
CA MET A 36 4.45 -2.18 12.15
C MET A 36 5.07 -1.11 13.06
N SER A 37 6.06 -1.50 13.87
CA SER A 37 6.83 -0.61 14.74
C SER A 37 8.30 -0.91 14.57
N PHE A 38 9.16 0.09 14.39
CA PHE A 38 10.59 -0.12 14.20
C PHE A 38 11.43 0.86 15.03
N LYS A 39 12.62 0.42 15.47
CA LYS A 39 13.62 1.17 16.23
C LYS A 39 14.82 1.42 15.31
N TRP A 40 14.91 2.63 14.76
CA TRP A 40 15.98 3.03 13.84
C TRP A 40 16.77 4.19 14.46
N ASP A 41 17.81 3.87 15.22
CA ASP A 41 18.77 4.86 15.69
C ASP A 41 19.95 4.96 14.72
N VAL A 42 20.53 6.15 14.58
CA VAL A 42 21.71 6.41 13.74
C VAL A 42 22.76 7.20 14.51
N ASP A 43 24.04 6.95 14.22
CA ASP A 43 25.15 7.70 14.78
C ASP A 43 25.37 9.05 14.06
N GLU A 44 26.39 9.80 14.50
CA GLU A 44 26.73 11.12 13.95
C GLU A 44 27.12 11.07 12.45
N ASP A 45 27.59 9.91 11.97
CA ASP A 45 27.95 9.65 10.58
C ASP A 45 26.75 9.11 9.76
N GLY A 46 25.60 8.91 10.41
CA GLY A 46 24.38 8.41 9.82
C GLY A 46 24.40 6.91 9.53
N VAL A 47 25.23 6.15 10.25
CA VAL A 47 25.27 4.68 10.27
C VAL A 47 24.21 4.18 11.25
N LEU A 48 23.53 3.09 10.91
CA LEU A 48 22.53 2.48 11.78
C LEU A 48 23.17 1.93 13.04
N ILE A 49 22.60 2.30 14.19
CA ILE A 49 22.97 1.77 15.49
C ILE A 49 22.06 0.57 15.76
N PRO A 50 22.62 -0.64 15.98
CA PRO A 50 21.81 -1.79 16.32
C PRO A 50 21.12 -1.57 17.68
N PRO A 51 19.84 -1.96 17.81
CA PRO A 51 19.09 -1.78 19.04
C PRO A 51 19.71 -2.62 20.16
N ALA A 52 19.74 -2.07 21.38
CA ALA A 52 20.39 -2.71 22.53
C ALA A 52 19.78 -4.06 22.93
N ASP A 53 18.52 -4.28 22.60
CA ASP A 53 17.78 -5.52 22.83
C ASP A 53 17.82 -6.48 21.63
N GLY A 54 18.51 -6.12 20.53
CA GLY A 54 18.60 -6.92 19.31
C GLY A 54 17.30 -6.95 18.49
N VAL A 55 16.28 -6.18 18.86
CA VAL A 55 14.97 -6.16 18.19
C VAL A 55 14.79 -4.86 17.43
N TRP A 56 14.86 -4.95 16.10
CA TRP A 56 14.69 -3.83 15.16
C TRP A 56 13.25 -3.36 15.06
N GLY A 57 12.28 -4.19 15.42
CA GLY A 57 10.89 -3.83 15.33
C GLY A 57 9.93 -4.99 15.56
N THR A 58 8.65 -4.73 15.31
CA THR A 58 7.58 -5.71 15.32
C THR A 58 6.70 -5.53 14.09
N ILE A 59 6.35 -6.64 13.44
CA ILE A 59 5.38 -6.71 12.35
C ILE A 59 4.28 -7.67 12.78
N ASP A 60 3.04 -7.20 12.88
CA ASP A 60 1.89 -8.01 13.34
C ASP A 60 2.13 -8.75 14.67
N GLY A 61 2.95 -8.15 15.56
CA GLY A 61 3.33 -8.72 16.85
C GLY A 61 4.51 -9.69 16.83
N VAL A 62 5.12 -9.95 15.66
CA VAL A 62 6.35 -10.75 15.51
C VAL A 62 7.57 -9.84 15.59
N GLU A 63 8.49 -10.15 16.51
CA GLU A 63 9.75 -9.42 16.68
C GLU A 63 10.69 -9.63 15.50
N ILE A 64 11.26 -8.54 15.01
CA ILE A 64 12.24 -8.53 13.92
C ILE A 64 13.63 -8.47 14.54
N THR A 65 14.30 -9.63 14.63
CA THR A 65 15.70 -9.75 15.09
C THR A 65 16.65 -9.83 13.91
N GLU A 66 17.96 -9.73 14.17
CA GLU A 66 18.99 -9.88 13.13
C GLU A 66 18.93 -11.26 12.47
N GLU A 67 18.68 -12.32 13.26
CA GLU A 67 18.59 -13.68 12.75
C GLU A 67 17.38 -13.85 11.81
N LEU A 68 16.25 -13.21 12.13
CA LEU A 68 15.08 -13.22 11.26
C LEU A 68 15.33 -12.40 9.98
N ILE A 69 16.08 -11.31 10.06
CA ILE A 69 16.49 -10.53 8.89
C ILE A 69 17.36 -11.39 7.98
N ASP A 70 18.37 -12.08 8.53
CA ASP A 70 19.25 -12.97 7.76
C ASP A 70 18.48 -14.11 7.09
N GLU A 71 17.50 -14.70 7.78
CA GLU A 71 16.62 -15.73 7.21
C GLU A 71 15.80 -15.18 6.04
N ILE A 72 15.18 -14.01 6.19
CA ILE A 72 14.37 -13.37 5.14
C ILE A 72 15.25 -12.95 3.94
N VAL A 73 16.47 -12.47 4.19
CA VAL A 73 17.44 -12.14 3.14
C VAL A 73 17.78 -13.38 2.34
N LYS A 74 18.11 -14.48 3.02
CA LYS A 74 18.42 -15.75 2.37
C LYS A 74 17.23 -16.28 1.57
N ASP A 75 16.03 -16.26 2.14
CA ASP A 75 14.80 -16.65 1.44
C ASP A 75 14.57 -15.82 0.17
N ALA A 76 14.87 -14.52 0.22
CA ALA A 76 14.77 -13.64 -0.94
C ALA A 76 15.85 -13.94 -2.00
N GLU A 77 17.08 -14.22 -1.59
CA GLU A 77 18.18 -14.63 -2.48
C GLU A 77 17.90 -15.98 -3.16
N ASP A 78 17.28 -16.91 -2.42
CA ASP A 78 16.83 -18.21 -2.92
C ASP A 78 15.55 -18.12 -3.78
N GLY A 79 15.00 -16.91 -3.95
CA GLY A 79 13.85 -16.64 -4.83
C GLY A 79 12.50 -17.02 -4.23
N PHE A 80 12.37 -17.02 -2.91
CA PHE A 80 11.19 -17.39 -2.14
C PHE A 80 10.68 -18.81 -2.45
N PRO A 81 11.45 -19.85 -2.11
CA PRO A 81 11.08 -21.23 -2.40
C PRO A 81 9.75 -21.60 -1.74
N GLY A 82 8.80 -22.11 -2.52
CA GLY A 82 7.47 -22.48 -2.05
C GLY A 82 6.47 -21.32 -1.94
N ALA A 83 6.88 -20.08 -2.16
CA ALA A 83 5.96 -18.96 -2.24
C ALA A 83 5.15 -19.01 -3.55
N THR A 84 3.83 -18.89 -3.43
CA THR A 84 2.94 -18.71 -4.59
C THR A 84 2.58 -17.24 -4.70
N PHE A 85 3.14 -16.55 -5.69
CA PHE A 85 2.78 -15.17 -5.96
C PHE A 85 1.48 -15.11 -6.76
N THR A 86 0.45 -14.52 -6.17
CA THR A 86 -0.74 -14.12 -6.92
C THR A 86 -0.35 -12.99 -7.88
N LYS A 87 -0.72 -13.10 -9.17
CA LYS A 87 -0.58 -11.98 -10.11
C LYS A 87 -1.33 -10.78 -9.56
N VAL A 88 -0.59 -9.76 -9.12
CA VAL A 88 -1.17 -8.52 -8.63
C VAL A 88 -1.57 -7.67 -9.84
N GLY A 89 -2.87 -7.41 -9.97
CA GLY A 89 -3.43 -6.57 -11.02
C GLY A 89 -4.86 -6.93 -11.36
N ARG A 90 -5.67 -5.93 -11.76
CA ARG A 90 -6.99 -6.18 -12.34
C ARG A 90 -6.81 -7.01 -13.62
N PRO A 91 -7.62 -8.06 -13.85
CA PRO A 91 -7.60 -8.80 -15.10
C PRO A 91 -7.63 -7.84 -16.29
N ARG A 92 -6.69 -7.99 -17.23
CA ARG A 92 -6.62 -7.11 -18.42
C ARG A 92 -7.79 -7.34 -19.39
N SER A 93 -8.50 -8.46 -19.26
CA SER A 93 -9.61 -8.84 -20.12
C SER A 93 -10.90 -9.05 -19.32
N VAL A 94 -12.03 -8.90 -20.02
CA VAL A 94 -13.32 -9.48 -19.66
C VAL A 94 -13.58 -10.53 -20.74
N GLY A 95 -13.60 -11.83 -20.39
CA GLY A 95 -13.71 -12.93 -21.36
C GLY A 95 -12.39 -13.33 -22.03
N THR A 96 -12.48 -14.04 -23.17
CA THR A 96 -11.38 -14.79 -23.79
C THR A 96 -10.44 -13.98 -24.69
N ASP A 97 -10.90 -12.97 -25.44
CA ASP A 97 -10.13 -12.52 -26.62
C ASP A 97 -9.82 -11.02 -26.75
N SER A 98 -10.19 -10.15 -25.81
CA SER A 98 -9.80 -8.74 -25.92
C SER A 98 -9.68 -8.00 -24.59
N ALA A 99 -8.86 -6.94 -24.62
CA ALA A 99 -8.74 -6.01 -23.51
C ALA A 99 -10.09 -5.33 -23.23
N ALA A 100 -10.46 -5.26 -21.96
CA ALA A 100 -11.72 -4.63 -21.57
C ALA A 100 -11.71 -3.12 -21.91
N ARG A 101 -12.79 -2.64 -22.54
CA ARG A 101 -13.00 -1.19 -22.71
C ARG A 101 -13.60 -0.61 -21.44
N VAL A 102 -13.03 0.48 -20.94
CA VAL A 102 -13.54 1.20 -19.77
C VAL A 102 -14.53 2.27 -20.24
N VAL A 103 -15.76 2.21 -19.71
CA VAL A 103 -16.82 3.20 -19.96
C VAL A 103 -17.19 3.84 -18.63
N THR A 104 -17.07 5.17 -18.55
CA THR A 104 -17.50 5.92 -17.35
C THR A 104 -18.99 6.23 -17.45
N LEU A 105 -19.76 5.82 -16.43
CA LEU A 105 -21.20 6.07 -16.35
C LEU A 105 -21.48 7.15 -15.30
N ARG A 106 -22.46 8.02 -15.58
CA ARG A 106 -23.03 8.95 -14.59
C ARG A 106 -24.35 8.37 -14.10
N MET A 107 -24.51 8.26 -12.80
CA MET A 107 -25.66 7.63 -12.16
C MET A 107 -26.18 8.53 -11.04
N SER A 108 -27.47 8.42 -10.72
CA SER A 108 -27.98 8.99 -9.47
C SER A 108 -27.46 8.18 -8.27
N GLU A 109 -27.52 8.76 -7.08
CA GLU A 109 -27.13 8.06 -5.84
C GLU A 109 -27.98 6.80 -5.63
N GLU A 110 -29.30 6.89 -5.85
CA GLU A 110 -30.22 5.76 -5.74
C GLU A 110 -29.83 4.59 -6.66
N GLN A 111 -29.42 4.89 -7.91
CA GLN A 111 -28.98 3.86 -8.85
C GLN A 111 -27.67 3.20 -8.39
N TYR A 112 -26.75 3.99 -7.85
CA TYR A 112 -25.48 3.48 -7.33
C TYR A 112 -25.70 2.58 -6.11
N GLU A 113 -26.53 3.01 -5.16
CA GLU A 113 -26.90 2.23 -3.97
C GLU A 113 -27.59 0.92 -4.35
N ALA A 114 -28.52 0.93 -5.29
CA ALA A 114 -29.22 -0.26 -5.76
C ALA A 114 -28.25 -1.30 -6.36
N ILE A 115 -27.25 -0.85 -7.12
CA ILE A 115 -26.21 -1.74 -7.67
C ILE A 115 -25.36 -2.34 -6.54
N GLN A 116 -24.96 -1.53 -5.56
CA GLN A 116 -24.13 -1.99 -4.44
C GLN A 116 -24.87 -3.01 -3.57
N GLN A 117 -26.16 -2.76 -3.29
CA GLN A 117 -27.01 -3.71 -2.57
C GLN A 117 -27.13 -5.04 -3.32
N ARG A 118 -27.37 -4.99 -4.64
CA ARG A 118 -27.47 -6.19 -5.46
C ARG A 118 -26.15 -6.96 -5.52
N ALA A 119 -25.03 -6.25 -5.69
CA ALA A 119 -23.69 -6.84 -5.68
C ALA A 119 -23.40 -7.58 -4.36
N ALA A 120 -23.81 -7.02 -3.22
CA ALA A 120 -23.67 -7.66 -1.92
C ALA A 120 -24.52 -8.94 -1.79
N VAL A 121 -25.78 -8.90 -2.25
CA VAL A 121 -26.69 -10.06 -2.22
C VAL A 121 -26.18 -11.21 -3.10
N GLU A 122 -25.69 -10.88 -4.31
CA GLU A 122 -25.23 -11.84 -5.30
C GLU A 122 -23.77 -12.29 -5.08
N ARG A 123 -23.07 -11.72 -4.07
CA ARG A 123 -21.63 -11.89 -3.86
C ARG A 123 -20.81 -11.62 -5.13
N ALA A 124 -21.22 -10.61 -5.87
CA ALA A 124 -20.64 -10.19 -7.15
C ALA A 124 -20.02 -8.79 -7.02
N THR A 125 -19.28 -8.34 -8.04
CA THR A 125 -18.84 -6.93 -8.09
C THR A 125 -19.91 -6.06 -8.75
N ALA A 126 -19.89 -4.75 -8.48
CA ALA A 126 -20.76 -3.79 -9.17
C ALA A 126 -20.66 -3.89 -10.70
N SER A 127 -19.46 -4.12 -11.23
CA SER A 127 -19.26 -4.31 -12.67
C SER A 127 -19.90 -5.59 -13.20
N ASP A 128 -19.97 -6.66 -12.40
CA ASP A 128 -20.62 -7.91 -12.81
C ASP A 128 -22.14 -7.75 -12.86
N VAL A 129 -22.71 -7.06 -11.86
CA VAL A 129 -24.15 -6.71 -11.85
C VAL A 129 -24.52 -5.86 -13.05
N ILE A 130 -23.73 -4.81 -13.35
CA ILE A 130 -23.96 -3.95 -14.51
C ILE A 130 -23.87 -4.75 -15.81
N ARG A 131 -22.85 -5.61 -15.97
CA ARG A 131 -22.71 -6.44 -17.19
C ARG A 131 -23.87 -7.43 -17.34
N SER A 132 -24.26 -8.12 -16.28
CA SER A 132 -25.41 -9.04 -16.30
C SER A 132 -26.71 -8.33 -16.71
N ALA A 133 -26.93 -7.11 -16.19
CA ALA A 133 -28.08 -6.30 -16.59
C ALA A 133 -28.02 -5.88 -18.07
N LEU A 134 -26.84 -5.50 -18.57
CA LEU A 134 -26.63 -5.18 -19.98
C LEU A 134 -26.82 -6.40 -20.87
N ASP A 135 -26.27 -7.56 -20.49
CA ASP A 135 -26.42 -8.81 -21.24
C ASP A 135 -27.90 -9.21 -21.33
N THR A 136 -28.64 -9.08 -20.22
CA THR A 136 -30.09 -9.33 -20.20
C THR A 136 -30.85 -8.35 -21.09
N TYR A 137 -30.48 -7.07 -21.08
CA TYR A 137 -31.14 -6.02 -21.86
C TYR A 137 -30.82 -6.06 -23.36
N LEU A 138 -29.59 -6.46 -23.73
CA LEU A 138 -29.14 -6.48 -25.12
C LEU A 138 -29.49 -7.77 -25.87
N VAL A 139 -29.83 -8.84 -25.13
CA VAL A 139 -30.30 -10.12 -25.69
C VAL A 139 -31.80 -10.07 -26.04
N SER A 140 -32.55 -9.04 -25.59
CA SER A 140 -33.94 -8.77 -25.99
C SER A 140 -34.05 -7.89 -27.23
#